data_AF-A0A7I0HT63-F1
#
_entry.id   AF-A0A7I0HT63-F1
#
_cell.length_a   1.000
_cell.length_b   1.000
_cell.length_c   1.000
_cell.angle_alpha   90.00
_cell.angle_beta   90.00
_cell.angle_gamma   90.00
#
_symmetry.space_group_name_H-M   'P 1'
#
loop_
_entity.id
_entity.type
_entity.pdbx_description
1 polymer ?
#
loop_
_entity_poly.entity_id
_entity_poly.type
_entity_poly.pdbx_seq_one_letter_code
_entity_poly.pdbx_strand_id
1 'polypeptide(L)'
;MHLFADEKSDVLRKLKFGEPVRFDKDSLESPKEDWIPIKLIDGLSGFIKRSVVRSVPPKQYLSTLLFEAERMILAKHVDFLTKQEITDTIFSISSTGKYTGDEFIFIRAKAGFFLKKTVDLMNEKGVKPDNDPNTLEFLKRHQTKLLYDYTSGKYYVDSNYFWKLLESYPKTKHSDYAGYLATESMPSLDCGVELRCRLEELRKGKLRYLYLFPTGNYVTLYTKDLVKELSVMTKDPDSIPCFQPVSDGIKSEINQMIRYTSEIGPREKKQILPHLQILKKECFR
;
A
#
# COMPACT_ATOMS: atom_id res chain seq x y z
N MET A 1 15.97 -11.35 15.62
CA MET A 1 17.26 -10.68 15.94
C MET A 1 17.41 -10.69 17.45
N HIS A 2 18.60 -11.00 17.98
CA HIS A 2 18.78 -11.20 19.43
C HIS A 2 19.94 -10.36 19.96
N LEU A 3 19.75 -9.81 21.16
CA LEU A 3 20.77 -9.19 21.99
C LEU A 3 21.28 -10.24 22.98
N PHE A 4 22.59 -10.33 23.15
CA PHE A 4 23.25 -11.29 24.04
C PHE A 4 24.00 -10.57 25.15
N ALA A 5 24.10 -11.19 26.33
CA ALA A 5 24.84 -10.62 27.46
C ALA A 5 26.35 -10.60 27.19
N ASP A 6 26.83 -11.70 26.62
CA ASP A 6 28.16 -11.89 26.07
C ASP A 6 28.06 -12.84 24.85
N GLU A 7 29.16 -13.06 24.14
CA GLU A 7 29.18 -13.86 22.90
C GLU A 7 28.74 -15.33 23.05
N LYS A 8 28.81 -15.90 24.26
CA LYS A 8 28.53 -17.31 24.57
C LYS A 8 27.28 -17.50 25.42
N SER A 9 26.68 -16.41 25.87
CA SER A 9 25.56 -16.40 26.80
C SER A 9 24.21 -16.57 26.11
N ASP A 10 23.19 -16.79 26.95
CA ASP A 10 21.80 -16.82 26.54
C ASP A 10 21.31 -15.47 26.01
N VAL A 11 20.23 -15.53 25.22
CA VAL A 11 19.57 -14.36 24.65
C VAL A 11 19.00 -13.49 25.76
N LEU A 12 19.49 -12.26 25.88
CA LEU A 12 18.92 -11.26 26.78
C LEU A 12 17.56 -10.77 26.30
N ARG A 13 17.46 -10.47 24.99
CA ARG A 13 16.26 -9.87 24.41
C ARG A 13 16.17 -10.10 22.91
N LYS A 14 14.97 -10.36 22.41
CA LYS A 14 14.68 -10.27 20.97
C LYS A 14 14.49 -8.80 20.58
N LEU A 15 15.31 -8.31 19.64
CA LEU A 15 15.17 -6.98 19.06
C LEU A 15 14.22 -7.01 17.88
N LYS A 16 13.40 -5.95 17.76
CA LYS A 16 12.49 -5.77 16.64
C LYS A 16 13.23 -5.25 15.43
N PHE A 17 12.73 -5.58 14.24
CA PHE A 17 13.22 -4.98 13.01
C PHE A 17 13.24 -3.44 13.10
N GLY A 18 14.32 -2.80 12.66
CA GLY A 18 14.41 -1.34 12.64
C GLY A 18 14.59 -0.68 14.01
N GLU A 19 14.63 -1.41 15.12
CA GLU A 19 14.87 -0.82 16.43
C GLU A 19 16.23 -0.07 16.46
N PRO A 20 16.25 1.23 16.80
CA PRO A 20 17.48 2.00 16.80
C PRO A 20 18.37 1.58 17.98
N VAL A 21 19.63 1.29 17.68
CA VAL A 21 20.66 0.93 18.67
C VAL A 21 21.84 1.89 18.55
N ARG A 22 22.56 2.11 19.65
CA ARG A 22 23.79 2.90 19.66
C ARG A 22 24.98 1.97 19.82
N PHE A 23 26.08 2.28 19.15
CA PHE A 23 27.35 1.60 19.40
C PHE A 23 27.82 1.96 20.82
N ASP A 24 28.10 0.94 21.63
CA ASP A 24 28.57 1.13 23.00
C ASP A 24 30.09 1.33 23.00
N LYS A 25 30.50 2.58 23.12
CA LYS A 25 31.93 2.98 23.12
C LYS A 25 32.62 2.65 24.44
N ASP A 26 31.84 2.46 25.51
CA ASP A 26 32.34 2.25 26.87
C ASP A 26 32.44 0.76 27.20
N SER A 27 32.13 -0.11 26.24
CA SER A 27 32.31 -1.55 26.34
C SER A 27 33.77 -1.89 26.64
N LEU A 28 33.99 -2.60 27.75
CA LEU A 28 35.31 -3.10 28.15
C LEU A 28 35.82 -4.22 27.23
N GLU A 29 34.91 -4.90 26.52
CA GLU A 29 35.28 -5.90 25.52
C GLU A 29 35.51 -5.24 24.15
N SER A 30 36.63 -5.58 23.52
CA SER A 30 36.99 -5.09 22.20
C SER A 30 36.02 -5.61 21.14
N PRO A 31 35.51 -4.75 20.23
CA PRO A 31 34.63 -5.21 19.15
C PRO A 31 35.37 -6.22 18.28
N LYS A 32 34.85 -7.45 18.19
CA LYS A 32 35.31 -8.41 17.18
C LYS A 32 34.71 -8.06 15.83
N GLU A 33 35.29 -8.59 14.75
CA GLU A 33 34.77 -8.32 13.40
C GLU A 33 33.29 -8.71 13.26
N ASP A 34 32.87 -9.81 13.89
CA ASP A 34 31.52 -10.34 13.75
C ASP A 34 30.52 -9.88 14.82
N TRP A 35 30.99 -9.34 15.95
CA TRP A 35 30.15 -8.95 17.08
C TRP A 35 30.44 -7.53 17.51
N ILE A 36 29.38 -6.73 17.64
CA ILE A 36 29.50 -5.34 18.06
C ILE A 36 28.77 -5.11 19.38
N PRO A 37 29.38 -4.38 20.33
CA PRO A 37 28.71 -3.96 21.54
C PRO A 37 27.73 -2.82 21.21
N ILE A 38 26.50 -2.94 21.70
CA ILE A 38 25.44 -1.98 21.51
C ILE A 38 24.75 -1.65 22.82
N LYS A 39 24.18 -0.44 22.85
CA LYS A 39 23.33 0.05 23.93
C LYS A 39 21.98 0.46 23.36
N LEU A 40 20.92 -0.08 23.95
CA LEU A 40 19.53 0.25 23.63
C LEU A 40 19.14 1.60 24.27
N ILE A 41 18.00 2.14 23.84
CA ILE A 41 17.48 3.42 24.36
C ILE A 41 17.11 3.32 25.84
N ASP A 42 16.64 2.15 26.29
CA ASP A 42 16.30 1.87 27.69
C ASP A 42 17.53 1.67 28.59
N GLY A 43 18.74 1.74 28.02
CA GLY A 43 20.00 1.61 28.74
C GLY A 43 20.55 0.20 28.82
N LEU A 44 19.82 -0.82 28.33
CA LEU A 44 20.32 -2.19 28.26
C LEU A 44 21.47 -2.28 27.24
N SER A 45 22.63 -2.77 27.68
CA SER A 45 23.78 -3.04 26.83
C SER A 45 23.93 -4.54 26.57
N GLY A 46 24.54 -4.87 25.44
CA GLY A 46 24.88 -6.25 25.09
C GLY A 46 25.52 -6.34 23.70
N PHE A 47 25.69 -7.55 23.21
CA PHE A 47 26.34 -7.83 21.93
C PHE A 47 25.35 -8.26 20.86
N ILE A 48 25.63 -7.85 19.63
CA ILE A 48 24.87 -8.23 18.45
C ILE A 48 25.79 -8.54 17.28
N LYS A 49 25.37 -9.49 16.43
CA LYS A 49 26.12 -9.80 15.21
C LYS A 49 26.16 -8.59 14.28
N ARG A 50 27.33 -8.26 13.74
CA ARG A 50 27.51 -7.15 12.78
C ARG A 50 26.62 -7.32 11.54
N SER A 51 26.40 -8.56 11.10
CA SER A 51 25.60 -8.86 9.91
C SER A 51 24.10 -8.51 10.03
N VAL A 52 23.59 -8.31 11.25
CA VAL A 52 22.16 -8.03 11.49
C VAL A 52 21.88 -6.56 11.81
N VAL A 53 22.90 -5.71 11.77
CA VAL A 53 22.82 -4.29 12.09
C VAL A 53 23.51 -3.46 11.02
N ARG A 54 23.05 -2.22 10.83
CA ARG A 54 23.61 -1.30 9.86
C ARG A 54 23.91 0.03 10.53
N SER A 55 25.12 0.55 10.31
CA SER A 55 25.45 1.91 10.70
C SER A 55 24.76 2.87 9.75
N VAL A 56 23.93 3.78 10.30
CA VAL A 56 23.13 4.72 9.53
C VAL A 56 23.23 6.10 10.16
N PRO A 57 23.55 7.17 9.39
CA PRO A 57 23.47 8.53 9.88
C PRO A 57 22.04 8.88 10.34
N PRO A 58 21.84 9.61 11.46
CA PRO A 58 20.50 9.90 11.98
C PRO A 58 19.55 10.53 10.95
N LYS A 59 20.07 11.41 10.08
CA LYS A 59 19.29 12.08 9.01
C LYS A 59 18.82 11.13 7.90
N GLN A 60 19.47 9.98 7.73
CA GLN A 60 19.16 8.98 6.71
C GLN A 60 18.43 7.75 7.27
N TYR A 61 18.12 7.76 8.58
CA TYR A 61 17.52 6.62 9.24
C TYR A 61 16.18 6.22 8.62
N LEU A 62 15.26 7.18 8.40
CA LEU A 62 13.94 6.86 7.83
C LEU A 62 14.04 6.27 6.42
N SER A 63 14.80 6.91 5.52
CA SER A 63 14.94 6.44 4.15
C SER A 63 15.61 5.08 4.08
N THR A 64 16.63 4.84 4.91
CA THR A 64 17.31 3.54 4.99
C THR A 64 16.39 2.46 5.57
N LEU A 65 15.65 2.77 6.64
CA LEU A 65 14.70 1.86 7.25
C LEU A 65 13.64 1.41 6.24
N LEU A 66 13.05 2.36 5.51
CA LEU A 66 12.02 2.07 4.51
C LEU A 66 12.57 1.28 3.33
N PHE A 67 13.78 1.59 2.86
CA PHE A 67 14.46 0.84 1.81
C PHE A 67 14.71 -0.62 2.23
N GLU A 68 15.25 -0.82 3.44
CA GLU A 68 15.53 -2.16 3.96
C GLU A 68 14.24 -2.97 4.20
N ALA A 69 13.20 -2.31 4.73
CA ALA A 69 11.88 -2.92 4.90
C ALA A 69 11.31 -3.36 3.55
N GLU A 70 11.35 -2.50 2.54
CA GLU A 70 10.87 -2.82 1.19
C GLU A 70 11.63 -3.99 0.56
N ARG A 71 12.97 -3.98 0.68
CA ARG A 71 13.82 -5.07 0.21
C ARG A 71 13.43 -6.41 0.85
N MET A 72 13.22 -6.44 2.16
CA MET A 72 12.82 -7.66 2.88
C MET A 72 11.36 -8.08 2.60
N ILE A 73 10.45 -7.12 2.46
CA ILE A 73 9.04 -7.38 2.10
C ILE A 73 8.93 -7.98 0.70
N LEU A 74 9.77 -7.58 -0.25
CA LEU A 74 9.76 -8.12 -1.62
C LEU A 74 10.62 -9.40 -1.77
N ALA A 75 11.53 -9.66 -0.85
CA ALA A 75 12.39 -10.84 -0.91
C ALA A 75 11.60 -12.14 -0.70
N LYS A 76 11.77 -13.11 -1.63
CA LYS A 76 11.08 -14.41 -1.59
C LYS A 76 11.51 -15.32 -0.44
N HIS A 77 12.76 -15.18 0.02
CA HIS A 77 13.34 -16.01 1.09
C HIS A 77 12.96 -15.55 2.49
N VAL A 78 12.40 -14.34 2.63
CA VAL A 78 11.92 -13.85 3.93
C VAL A 78 10.57 -14.51 4.21
N ASP A 79 10.44 -15.11 5.38
CA ASP A 79 9.24 -15.83 5.79
C ASP A 79 8.08 -14.87 6.12
N PHE A 80 6.89 -15.46 6.26
CA PHE A 80 5.66 -14.69 6.44
C PHE A 80 5.62 -13.95 7.78
N LEU A 81 6.04 -14.60 8.87
CA LEU A 81 6.08 -13.99 10.20
C LEU A 81 7.01 -12.78 10.26
N THR A 82 8.18 -12.84 9.62
CA THR A 82 9.08 -11.68 9.56
C THR A 82 8.45 -10.53 8.76
N LYS A 83 7.71 -10.80 7.69
CA LYS A 83 7.00 -9.74 6.93
C LYS A 83 5.87 -9.10 7.76
N GLN A 84 5.18 -9.87 8.58
CA GLN A 84 4.22 -9.34 9.58
C GLN A 84 4.95 -8.43 10.59
N GLU A 85 6.07 -8.88 11.16
CA GLU A 85 6.86 -8.10 12.13
C GLU A 85 7.36 -6.78 11.52
N ILE A 86 7.86 -6.80 10.27
CA ILE A 86 8.28 -5.59 9.55
C ILE A 86 7.09 -4.64 9.37
N THR A 87 5.95 -5.16 8.90
CA THR A 87 4.74 -4.35 8.68
C THR A 87 4.27 -3.68 9.98
N ASP A 88 4.17 -4.46 11.06
CA ASP A 88 3.79 -3.96 12.39
C ASP A 88 4.75 -2.88 12.89
N THR A 89 6.05 -3.09 12.70
CA THR A 89 7.07 -2.14 13.14
C THR A 89 6.95 -0.81 12.39
N ILE A 90 6.80 -0.84 11.06
CA ILE A 90 6.70 0.39 10.28
C ILE A 90 5.41 1.16 10.63
N PHE A 91 4.29 0.47 10.88
CA PHE A 91 3.10 1.12 11.43
C PHE A 91 3.33 1.73 12.80
N SER A 92 3.96 0.99 13.73
CA SER A 92 4.29 1.48 15.06
C SER A 92 5.13 2.76 14.99
N ILE A 93 6.17 2.77 14.15
CA ILE A 93 7.04 3.92 13.95
C ILE A 93 6.25 5.11 13.39
N SER A 94 5.37 4.87 12.40
CA SER A 94 4.51 5.91 11.82
C SER A 94 3.56 6.56 12.85
N SER A 95 3.21 5.83 13.91
CA SER A 95 2.28 6.28 14.96
C SER A 95 2.96 7.00 16.13
N THR A 96 4.29 7.10 16.15
CA THR A 96 5.02 7.76 17.25
C THR A 96 4.89 9.29 17.30
N GLY A 97 4.36 9.90 16.23
CA GLY A 97 4.32 11.36 16.09
C GLY A 97 5.68 12.00 15.74
N LYS A 98 6.75 11.21 15.61
CA LYS A 98 8.10 11.70 15.27
C LYS A 98 8.20 12.29 13.85
N TYR A 99 7.40 11.77 12.92
CA TYR A 99 7.41 12.19 11.52
C TYR A 99 6.17 13.01 11.21
N THR A 100 6.35 14.12 10.49
CA THR A 100 5.28 15.08 10.14
C THR A 100 5.33 15.44 8.66
N GLY A 101 4.24 16.01 8.13
CA GLY A 101 4.20 16.50 6.74
C GLY A 101 4.50 15.40 5.72
N ASP A 102 5.38 15.70 4.75
CA ASP A 102 5.76 14.77 3.67
C ASP A 102 6.31 13.42 4.19
N GLU A 103 7.14 13.45 5.25
CA GLU A 103 7.73 12.24 5.83
C GLU A 103 6.66 11.33 6.43
N PHE A 104 5.64 11.92 7.06
CA PHE A 104 4.50 11.18 7.61
C PHE A 104 3.71 10.47 6.52
N ILE A 105 3.42 11.15 5.40
CA ILE A 105 2.72 10.52 4.27
C ILE A 105 3.56 9.43 3.65
N PHE A 106 4.86 9.66 3.50
CA PHE A 106 5.74 8.67 2.93
C PHE A 106 5.77 7.38 3.76
N ILE A 107 5.99 7.49 5.08
CA ILE A 107 6.02 6.32 5.96
C ILE A 107 4.66 5.61 6.03
N ARG A 108 3.54 6.35 6.07
CA ARG A 108 2.19 5.75 6.11
C ARG A 108 1.80 5.07 4.81
N ALA A 109 2.18 5.63 3.67
CA ALA A 109 2.00 5.01 2.35
C ALA A 109 2.82 3.71 2.26
N LYS A 110 4.10 3.75 2.67
CA LYS A 110 4.96 2.56 2.71
C LYS A 110 4.46 1.48 3.68
N ALA A 111 3.96 1.86 4.87
CA ALA A 111 3.35 0.93 5.80
C ALA A 111 2.15 0.20 5.19
N GLY A 112 1.27 0.93 4.50
CA GLY A 112 0.15 0.34 3.77
C GLY A 112 0.59 -0.57 2.63
N PHE A 113 1.62 -0.19 1.88
CA PHE A 113 2.22 -1.05 0.85
C PHE A 113 2.79 -2.36 1.44
N PHE A 114 3.48 -2.30 2.58
CA PHE A 114 4.00 -3.49 3.26
C PHE A 114 2.88 -4.40 3.76
N LEU A 115 1.80 -3.82 4.29
CA LEU A 115 0.59 -4.56 4.64
C LEU A 115 0.00 -5.26 3.44
N LYS A 116 -0.13 -4.55 2.30
CA LYS A 116 -0.65 -5.13 1.07
C LYS A 116 0.17 -6.34 0.65
N LYS A 117 1.50 -6.20 0.57
CA LYS A 117 2.39 -7.31 0.17
C LYS A 117 2.37 -8.49 1.16
N THR A 118 2.23 -8.21 2.45
CA THR A 118 2.13 -9.25 3.47
C THR A 118 0.80 -10.01 3.36
N VAL A 119 -0.31 -9.30 3.18
CA VAL A 119 -1.64 -9.89 3.00
C VAL A 119 -1.74 -10.65 1.67
N ASP A 120 -1.18 -10.10 0.59
CA ASP A 120 -1.10 -10.80 -0.71
C ASP A 120 -0.39 -12.15 -0.55
N LEU A 121 0.76 -12.18 0.15
CA LEU A 121 1.49 -13.42 0.43
C LEU A 121 0.69 -14.39 1.30
N MET A 122 -0.06 -13.89 2.28
CA MET A 122 -0.94 -14.70 3.12
C MET A 122 -2.00 -15.42 2.26
N ASN A 123 -2.65 -14.67 1.36
CA ASN A 123 -3.64 -15.20 0.43
C ASN A 123 -3.02 -16.21 -0.55
N GLU A 124 -1.83 -15.92 -1.10
CA GLU A 124 -1.11 -16.81 -2.01
C GLU A 124 -0.72 -18.13 -1.34
N LYS A 125 -0.31 -18.10 -0.07
CA LYS A 125 0.05 -19.28 0.71
C LYS A 125 -1.14 -20.00 1.33
N GLY A 126 -2.35 -19.46 1.23
CA GLY A 126 -3.56 -20.03 1.83
C GLY A 126 -3.49 -20.10 3.36
N VAL A 127 -2.79 -19.18 4.01
CA VAL A 127 -2.68 -19.14 5.48
C VAL A 127 -4.02 -18.75 6.07
N LYS A 128 -4.66 -19.67 6.80
CA LYS A 128 -5.96 -19.43 7.44
C LYS A 128 -5.75 -18.82 8.84
N PRO A 129 -6.40 -17.68 9.16
CA PRO A 129 -6.24 -17.03 10.47
C PRO A 129 -6.63 -17.92 11.65
N ASP A 130 -7.63 -18.79 11.48
CA ASP A 130 -8.12 -19.67 12.55
C ASP A 130 -7.08 -20.72 12.99
N ASN A 131 -6.10 -21.01 12.13
CA ASN A 131 -5.06 -22.01 12.40
C ASN A 131 -3.76 -21.39 12.92
N ASP A 132 -3.63 -20.06 12.92
CA ASP A 132 -2.43 -19.36 13.37
C ASP A 132 -2.81 -18.11 14.20
N PRO A 133 -2.71 -18.21 15.54
CA PRO A 133 -3.01 -17.10 16.45
C PRO A 133 -2.24 -15.81 16.14
N ASN A 134 -0.98 -15.91 15.67
CA ASN A 134 -0.18 -14.73 15.35
C ASN A 134 -0.76 -13.98 14.15
N THR A 135 -1.21 -14.74 13.14
CA THR A 135 -1.87 -14.18 11.96
C THR A 135 -3.21 -13.57 12.29
N LEU A 136 -4.01 -14.22 13.14
CA LEU A 136 -5.27 -13.65 13.61
C LEU A 136 -5.04 -12.32 14.36
N GLU A 137 -4.03 -12.26 15.22
CA GLU A 137 -3.70 -11.03 15.95
C GLU A 137 -3.19 -9.93 15.02
N PHE A 138 -2.35 -10.28 14.04
CA PHE A 138 -1.89 -9.36 12.99
C PHE A 138 -3.06 -8.73 12.23
N LEU A 139 -4.03 -9.55 11.79
CA LEU A 139 -5.21 -9.05 11.08
C LEU A 139 -6.07 -8.16 11.97
N LYS A 140 -6.25 -8.51 13.26
CA LYS A 140 -6.97 -7.68 14.24
C LYS A 140 -6.32 -6.31 14.43
N ARG A 141 -4.99 -6.24 14.55
CA ARG A 141 -4.24 -4.98 14.65
C ARG A 141 -4.46 -4.05 13.45
N HIS A 142 -4.68 -4.63 12.27
CA HIS A 142 -4.85 -3.90 11.01
C HIS A 142 -6.29 -3.85 10.48
N GLN A 143 -7.27 -4.36 11.21
CA GLN A 143 -8.65 -4.55 10.73
C GLN A 143 -9.28 -3.30 10.10
N THR A 144 -8.96 -2.10 10.61
CA THR A 144 -9.48 -0.82 10.10
C THR A 144 -8.90 -0.41 8.74
N LYS A 145 -7.92 -1.15 8.23
CA LYS A 145 -7.23 -0.95 6.96
C LYS A 145 -7.42 -2.14 6.02
N LEU A 146 -8.24 -3.10 6.40
CA LEU A 146 -8.44 -4.35 5.68
C LEU A 146 -9.90 -4.52 5.29
N LEU A 147 -10.10 -5.18 4.16
CA LEU A 147 -11.39 -5.71 3.71
C LEU A 147 -11.28 -7.23 3.66
N TYR A 148 -12.37 -7.91 3.98
CA TYR A 148 -12.48 -9.36 3.80
C TYR A 148 -13.55 -9.65 2.75
N ASP A 149 -13.17 -10.38 1.70
CA ASP A 149 -14.12 -10.88 0.72
C ASP A 149 -14.56 -12.29 1.12
N TYR A 150 -15.82 -12.40 1.55
CA TYR A 150 -16.43 -13.66 1.95
C TYR A 150 -16.57 -14.66 0.78
N THR A 151 -16.59 -14.18 -0.46
CA THR A 151 -16.76 -15.02 -1.65
C THR A 151 -15.46 -15.75 -1.96
N SER A 152 -14.34 -15.02 -2.00
CA SER A 152 -13.02 -15.60 -2.26
C SER A 152 -12.30 -16.09 -1.00
N GLY A 153 -12.80 -15.73 0.18
CA GLY A 153 -12.16 -16.01 1.47
C GLY A 153 -10.85 -15.27 1.68
N LYS A 154 -10.62 -14.16 0.99
CA LYS A 154 -9.35 -13.42 0.96
C LYS A 154 -9.43 -12.07 1.65
N TYR A 155 -8.29 -11.65 2.21
CA TYR A 155 -8.13 -10.30 2.75
C TYR A 155 -7.51 -9.36 1.72
N TYR A 156 -7.90 -8.10 1.77
CA TYR A 156 -7.35 -7.02 0.94
C TYR A 156 -7.03 -5.82 1.81
N VAL A 157 -6.05 -5.01 1.41
CA VAL A 157 -5.91 -3.68 2.01
C VAL A 157 -6.99 -2.78 1.42
N ASP A 158 -7.75 -2.11 2.28
CA ASP A 158 -8.78 -1.17 1.86
C ASP A 158 -8.13 0.00 1.10
N SER A 159 -8.51 0.20 -0.17
CA SER A 159 -8.03 1.34 -0.96
C SER A 159 -8.35 2.69 -0.29
N ASN A 160 -9.43 2.76 0.49
CA ASN A 160 -9.79 3.97 1.22
C ASN A 160 -8.79 4.34 2.32
N TYR A 161 -7.97 3.39 2.81
CA TYR A 161 -6.85 3.72 3.69
C TYR A 161 -5.94 4.76 3.05
N PHE A 162 -5.59 4.56 1.78
CA PHE A 162 -4.72 5.46 1.02
C PHE A 162 -5.45 6.73 0.58
N TRP A 163 -6.72 6.64 0.16
CA TRP A 163 -7.50 7.83 -0.19
C TRP A 163 -7.69 8.78 1.00
N LYS A 164 -8.00 8.25 2.20
CA LYS A 164 -8.11 9.06 3.43
C LYS A 164 -6.79 9.70 3.83
N LEU A 165 -5.66 9.03 3.56
CA LEU A 165 -4.33 9.60 3.78
C LEU A 165 -4.13 10.87 2.92
N LEU A 166 -4.61 10.85 1.68
CA LEU A 166 -4.55 11.99 0.76
C LEU A 166 -5.50 13.12 1.14
N GLU A 167 -6.73 12.77 1.53
CA GLU A 167 -7.73 13.75 1.96
C GLU A 167 -7.27 14.52 3.20
N SER A 168 -6.56 13.84 4.11
CA SER A 168 -6.03 14.43 5.33
C SER A 168 -4.79 15.31 5.09
N TYR A 169 -4.03 15.04 4.01
CA TYR A 169 -2.76 15.71 3.72
C TYR A 169 -2.58 15.95 2.22
N PRO A 170 -3.39 16.87 1.65
CA PRO A 170 -3.34 17.14 0.22
C PRO A 170 -2.02 17.82 -0.17
N LYS A 171 -1.58 17.62 -1.43
CA LYS A 171 -0.45 18.32 -2.07
C LYS A 171 0.95 17.99 -1.49
N THR A 172 1.11 16.86 -0.83
CA THR A 172 2.44 16.36 -0.41
C THR A 172 3.21 15.76 -1.57
N LYS A 173 4.55 15.77 -1.50
CA LYS A 173 5.40 15.16 -2.54
C LYS A 173 5.09 13.67 -2.77
N HIS A 174 4.58 13.00 -1.74
CA HIS A 174 4.27 11.57 -1.76
C HIS A 174 2.78 11.28 -1.99
N SER A 175 1.95 12.30 -2.23
CA SER A 175 0.53 12.13 -2.53
C SER A 175 0.30 11.28 -3.79
N ASP A 176 1.07 11.54 -4.84
CA ASP A 176 1.01 10.77 -6.08
C ASP A 176 1.21 9.25 -5.83
N TYR A 177 2.24 8.90 -5.06
CA TYR A 177 2.52 7.51 -4.70
C TYR A 177 1.41 6.87 -3.86
N ALA A 178 0.82 7.61 -2.91
CA ALA A 178 -0.32 7.10 -2.16
C ALA A 178 -1.57 6.92 -3.05
N GLY A 179 -1.79 7.80 -4.03
CA GLY A 179 -2.88 7.66 -5.01
C GLY A 179 -2.69 6.45 -5.92
N TYR A 180 -1.46 6.19 -6.34
CA TYR A 180 -1.08 4.96 -7.03
C TYR A 180 -1.43 3.73 -6.19
N LEU A 181 -0.97 3.68 -4.92
CA LEU A 181 -1.28 2.56 -4.03
C LEU A 181 -2.78 2.39 -3.78
N ALA A 182 -3.54 3.49 -3.69
CA ALA A 182 -4.99 3.45 -3.55
C ALA A 182 -5.64 2.74 -4.74
N THR A 183 -5.20 3.07 -5.95
CA THR A 183 -5.69 2.49 -7.20
C THR A 183 -5.32 1.01 -7.30
N GLU A 184 -4.08 0.65 -6.97
CA GLU A 184 -3.59 -0.74 -7.02
C GLU A 184 -4.11 -1.63 -5.88
N SER A 185 -4.73 -1.04 -4.86
CA SER A 185 -5.31 -1.77 -3.71
C SER A 185 -6.81 -1.95 -3.83
N MET A 186 -7.42 -1.51 -4.94
CA MET A 186 -8.82 -1.83 -5.18
C MET A 186 -9.00 -3.34 -5.36
N PRO A 187 -9.96 -3.97 -4.66
CA PRO A 187 -10.32 -5.36 -4.92
C PRO A 187 -10.74 -5.51 -6.39
N SER A 188 -10.27 -6.57 -7.03
CA SER A 188 -10.76 -6.94 -8.37
C SER A 188 -12.19 -7.42 -8.21
N LEU A 189 -13.15 -6.59 -8.59
CA LEU A 189 -14.56 -6.96 -8.60
C LEU A 189 -14.84 -7.75 -9.88
N ASP A 190 -15.41 -8.96 -9.75
CA ASP A 190 -15.98 -9.65 -10.90
C ASP A 190 -17.34 -9.02 -11.22
N CYS A 191 -17.30 -7.95 -12.01
CA CYS A 191 -18.51 -7.25 -12.42
C CYS A 191 -19.32 -8.03 -13.47
N GLY A 192 -18.83 -9.15 -14.00
CA GLY A 192 -19.48 -9.88 -15.10
C GLY A 192 -19.91 -8.95 -16.25
N VAL A 193 -21.22 -8.93 -16.53
CA VAL A 193 -21.85 -8.06 -17.54
C VAL A 193 -22.48 -6.78 -16.95
N GLU A 194 -22.35 -6.55 -15.65
CA GLU A 194 -22.98 -5.41 -14.97
C GLU A 194 -22.22 -4.10 -15.25
N LEU A 195 -22.79 -3.29 -16.16
CA LEU A 195 -22.18 -2.02 -16.58
C LEU A 195 -21.91 -1.08 -15.40
N ARG A 196 -22.87 -0.95 -14.47
CA ARG A 196 -22.74 -0.04 -13.34
C ARG A 196 -21.51 -0.37 -12.49
N CYS A 197 -21.35 -1.64 -12.14
CA CYS A 197 -20.20 -2.13 -11.38
C CYS A 197 -18.90 -1.77 -12.08
N ARG A 198 -18.82 -2.03 -13.40
CA ARG A 198 -17.62 -1.75 -14.19
C ARG A 198 -17.27 -0.25 -14.28
N LEU A 199 -18.28 0.60 -14.48
CA LEU A 199 -18.08 2.05 -14.50
C LEU A 199 -17.65 2.59 -13.14
N GLU A 200 -18.25 2.09 -12.06
CA GLU A 200 -17.90 2.46 -10.69
C GLU A 200 -16.46 2.07 -10.35
N GLU A 201 -16.02 0.88 -10.75
CA GLU A 201 -14.62 0.42 -10.60
C GLU A 201 -13.64 1.36 -11.31
N LEU A 202 -13.88 1.67 -12.59
CA LEU A 202 -13.04 2.58 -13.37
C LEU A 202 -13.01 3.99 -12.77
N ARG A 203 -14.17 4.50 -12.33
CA ARG A 203 -14.29 5.82 -11.74
C ARG A 203 -13.53 5.92 -10.41
N LYS A 204 -13.77 4.99 -9.49
CA LYS A 204 -13.19 5.02 -8.13
C LYS A 204 -11.69 4.72 -8.12
N GLY A 205 -11.19 4.00 -9.13
CA GLY A 205 -9.77 3.68 -9.29
C GLY A 205 -9.03 4.65 -10.19
N LYS A 206 -8.69 4.18 -11.39
CA LYS A 206 -7.77 4.85 -12.32
C LYS A 206 -8.23 6.25 -12.71
N LEU A 207 -9.53 6.46 -12.93
CA LEU A 207 -10.03 7.79 -13.28
C LEU A 207 -9.95 8.78 -12.10
N ARG A 208 -10.23 8.34 -10.86
CA ARG A 208 -10.03 9.16 -9.66
C ARG A 208 -8.57 9.57 -9.50
N TYR A 209 -7.63 8.67 -9.78
CA TYR A 209 -6.21 9.02 -9.81
C TYR A 209 -5.92 10.10 -10.86
N LEU A 210 -6.34 9.92 -12.11
CA LEU A 210 -6.09 10.88 -13.19
C LEU A 210 -6.68 12.26 -12.87
N TYR A 211 -7.84 12.26 -12.22
CA TYR A 211 -8.51 13.46 -11.74
C TYR A 211 -7.70 14.20 -10.67
N LEU A 212 -7.22 13.49 -9.66
CA LEU A 212 -6.51 14.10 -8.52
C LEU A 212 -5.04 14.43 -8.83
N PHE A 213 -4.43 13.69 -9.77
CA PHE A 213 -3.00 13.78 -10.10
C PHE A 213 -2.78 13.94 -11.61
N PRO A 214 -3.26 15.04 -12.23
CA PRO A 214 -3.17 15.23 -13.69
C PRO A 214 -1.73 15.33 -14.21
N THR A 215 -0.75 15.58 -13.33
CA THR A 215 0.69 15.59 -13.64
C THR A 215 1.47 14.53 -12.87
N GLY A 216 0.79 13.48 -12.38
CA GLY A 216 1.38 12.40 -11.61
C GLY A 216 2.21 11.43 -12.45
N ASN A 217 3.07 10.64 -11.80
CA ASN A 217 3.99 9.72 -12.45
C ASN A 217 3.29 8.58 -13.21
N TYR A 218 2.03 8.27 -12.86
CA TYR A 218 1.28 7.14 -13.42
C TYR A 218 0.19 7.56 -14.43
N VAL A 219 0.12 8.84 -14.81
CA VAL A 219 -0.89 9.38 -15.73
C VAL A 219 -0.91 8.64 -17.07
N THR A 220 0.26 8.46 -17.69
CA THR A 220 0.38 7.77 -18.99
C THR A 220 -0.10 6.33 -18.91
N LEU A 221 0.29 5.62 -17.85
CA LEU A 221 -0.09 4.23 -17.63
C LEU A 221 -1.61 4.10 -17.48
N TYR A 222 -2.19 4.88 -16.56
CA TYR A 222 -3.61 4.78 -16.25
C TYR A 222 -4.52 5.33 -17.33
N THR A 223 -4.07 6.30 -18.13
CA THR A 223 -4.80 6.73 -19.32
C THR A 223 -4.89 5.60 -20.34
N LYS A 224 -3.76 4.94 -20.63
CA LYS A 224 -3.73 3.82 -21.58
C LYS A 224 -4.65 2.68 -21.12
N ASP A 225 -4.59 2.33 -19.85
CA ASP A 225 -5.43 1.27 -19.29
C ASP A 225 -6.91 1.63 -19.31
N LEU A 226 -7.28 2.85 -18.91
CA LEU A 226 -8.67 3.30 -18.90
C LEU A 226 -9.25 3.34 -20.32
N VAL A 227 -8.48 3.82 -21.30
CA VAL A 227 -8.88 3.83 -22.71
C VAL A 227 -9.06 2.41 -23.22
N LYS A 228 -8.16 1.48 -22.87
CA LYS A 228 -8.31 0.06 -23.24
C LYS A 228 -9.64 -0.50 -22.74
N GLU A 229 -9.94 -0.33 -21.46
CA GLU A 229 -11.19 -0.82 -20.86
C GLU A 229 -12.44 -0.18 -21.48
N LEU A 230 -12.44 1.14 -21.64
CA LEU A 230 -13.54 1.86 -22.28
C LEU A 230 -13.73 1.46 -23.74
N SER A 231 -12.64 1.28 -24.50
CA SER A 231 -12.70 0.88 -25.91
C SER A 231 -13.32 -0.51 -26.09
N VAL A 232 -13.07 -1.44 -25.16
CA VAL A 232 -13.70 -2.78 -25.20
C VAL A 232 -15.20 -2.65 -24.97
N MET A 233 -15.63 -1.85 -23.99
CA MET A 233 -17.05 -1.65 -23.70
C MET A 233 -17.79 -0.90 -24.79
N THR A 234 -17.15 0.07 -25.46
CA THR A 234 -17.80 0.92 -26.48
C THR A 234 -17.50 0.47 -27.91
N LYS A 235 -16.92 -0.72 -28.11
CA LYS A 235 -16.55 -1.21 -29.45
C LYS A 235 -17.78 -1.40 -30.33
N ASP A 236 -18.83 -1.97 -29.75
CA ASP A 236 -20.12 -2.19 -30.39
C ASP A 236 -21.21 -1.51 -29.55
N PRO A 237 -21.67 -0.31 -29.96
CA PRO A 237 -22.66 0.46 -29.22
C PRO A 237 -23.96 -0.30 -28.92
N ASP A 238 -24.38 -1.20 -29.82
CA ASP A 238 -25.63 -1.96 -29.67
C ASP A 238 -25.51 -3.08 -28.61
N SER A 239 -24.27 -3.48 -28.29
CA SER A 239 -23.96 -4.49 -27.26
C SER A 239 -23.80 -3.93 -25.85
N ILE A 240 -23.86 -2.59 -25.69
CA ILE A 240 -23.68 -1.96 -24.39
C ILE A 240 -24.87 -2.36 -23.49
N PRO A 241 -24.64 -2.93 -22.28
CA PRO A 241 -25.71 -3.43 -21.42
C PRO A 241 -26.47 -2.31 -20.69
N CYS A 242 -27.14 -1.46 -21.47
CA CYS A 242 -28.02 -0.38 -21.04
C CYS A 242 -29.48 -0.79 -21.23
N PHE A 243 -29.88 -1.81 -20.47
CA PHE A 243 -31.24 -2.34 -20.48
C PHE A 243 -32.23 -1.26 -20.02
N GLN A 244 -33.26 -1.03 -20.83
CA GLN A 244 -34.32 -0.06 -20.52
C GLN A 244 -35.34 -0.67 -19.55
N PRO A 245 -35.81 0.08 -18.53
CA PRO A 245 -35.39 1.44 -18.19
C PRO A 245 -33.98 1.46 -17.57
N VAL A 246 -33.11 2.34 -18.08
CA VAL A 246 -31.74 2.45 -17.56
C VAL A 246 -31.76 2.99 -16.13
N SER A 247 -31.12 2.26 -15.22
CA SER A 247 -31.03 2.65 -13.81
C SER A 247 -30.34 4.01 -13.61
N ASP A 248 -30.81 4.78 -12.63
CA ASP A 248 -30.19 6.06 -12.25
C ASP A 248 -28.73 5.89 -11.83
N GLY A 249 -28.35 4.71 -11.34
CA GLY A 249 -26.97 4.36 -11.01
C GLY A 249 -26.04 4.45 -12.23
N ILE A 250 -26.44 3.87 -13.37
CA ILE A 250 -25.64 3.92 -14.61
C ILE A 250 -25.51 5.36 -15.10
N LYS A 251 -26.62 6.12 -15.11
CA LYS A 251 -26.63 7.53 -15.53
C LYS A 251 -25.74 8.39 -14.64
N SER A 252 -25.80 8.18 -13.32
CA SER A 252 -24.96 8.87 -12.34
C SER A 252 -23.47 8.58 -12.56
N GLU A 253 -23.10 7.32 -12.76
CA GLU A 253 -21.70 6.93 -12.99
C GLU A 253 -21.15 7.54 -14.29
N ILE A 254 -21.89 7.47 -15.40
CA ILE A 254 -21.48 8.10 -16.68
C ILE A 254 -21.27 9.61 -16.50
N ASN A 255 -22.22 10.30 -15.86
CA ASN A 255 -22.12 11.75 -15.65
C ASN A 255 -20.94 12.12 -14.75
N GLN A 256 -20.68 11.36 -13.68
CA GLN A 256 -19.54 11.59 -12.80
C GLN A 256 -18.21 11.36 -13.53
N MET A 257 -18.11 10.31 -14.35
CA MET A 257 -16.91 10.06 -15.15
C MET A 257 -16.66 11.20 -16.15
N ILE A 258 -17.69 11.69 -16.85
CA ILE A 258 -17.58 12.83 -17.77
C ILE A 258 -17.10 14.08 -17.03
N ARG A 259 -17.62 14.34 -15.81
CA ARG A 259 -17.15 15.44 -14.98
C ARG A 259 -15.66 15.30 -14.65
N TYR A 260 -15.23 14.15 -14.14
CA TYR A 260 -13.81 13.90 -13.81
C TYR A 260 -12.94 14.08 -15.06
N THR A 261 -13.31 13.50 -16.19
CA THR A 261 -12.60 13.65 -17.47
C THR A 261 -12.60 15.07 -18.01
N SER A 262 -13.53 15.93 -17.59
CA SER A 262 -13.53 17.34 -18.00
C SER A 262 -12.45 18.16 -17.29
N GLU A 263 -12.02 17.70 -16.11
CA GLU A 263 -11.05 18.35 -15.23
C GLU A 263 -9.62 17.77 -15.36
N ILE A 264 -9.40 16.72 -16.17
CA ILE A 264 -8.06 16.19 -16.46
C ILE A 264 -7.36 16.92 -17.63
N GLY A 265 -6.07 16.62 -17.83
CA GLY A 265 -5.25 17.18 -18.91
C GLY A 265 -5.86 17.00 -20.31
N PRO A 266 -5.64 17.95 -21.24
CA PRO A 266 -6.30 17.97 -22.55
C PRO A 266 -5.95 16.74 -23.41
N ARG A 267 -4.74 16.20 -23.27
CA ARG A 267 -4.28 15.02 -24.00
C ARG A 267 -5.02 13.76 -23.55
N GLU A 268 -5.17 13.57 -22.25
CA GLU A 268 -5.86 12.44 -21.64
C GLU A 268 -7.37 12.55 -21.90
N LYS A 269 -7.93 13.75 -21.73
CA LYS A 269 -9.33 14.08 -22.04
C LYS A 269 -9.71 13.70 -23.46
N LYS A 270 -8.88 14.05 -24.45
CA LYS A 270 -9.12 13.72 -25.87
C LYS A 270 -9.20 12.21 -26.13
N GLN A 271 -8.52 11.40 -25.33
CA GLN A 271 -8.53 9.94 -25.47
C GLN A 271 -9.71 9.30 -24.74
N ILE A 272 -10.11 9.82 -23.58
CA ILE A 272 -11.14 9.19 -22.72
C ILE A 272 -12.55 9.67 -23.07
N LEU A 273 -12.74 10.97 -23.27
CA LEU A 273 -14.06 11.59 -23.42
C LEU A 273 -14.91 11.00 -24.57
N PRO A 274 -14.37 10.66 -25.76
CA PRO A 274 -15.16 10.08 -26.84
C PRO A 274 -15.91 8.81 -26.42
N HIS A 275 -15.25 7.92 -25.67
CA HIS A 275 -15.87 6.69 -25.18
C HIS A 275 -17.02 6.97 -24.20
N LEU A 276 -16.83 7.92 -23.29
CA LEU A 276 -17.88 8.32 -22.34
C LEU A 276 -19.10 8.95 -23.05
N GLN A 277 -18.88 9.65 -24.18
CA GLN A 277 -19.99 10.17 -24.97
C GLN A 277 -20.77 9.07 -25.70
N ILE A 278 -20.12 7.99 -26.12
CA ILE A 278 -20.81 6.80 -26.65
C ILE A 278 -21.70 6.20 -25.56
N LEU A 279 -21.15 5.95 -24.36
CA LEU A 279 -21.92 5.44 -23.23
C LEU A 279 -23.13 6.34 -22.90
N LYS A 280 -22.91 7.66 -22.84
CA LYS A 280 -24.01 8.61 -22.61
C LYS A 280 -25.07 8.51 -23.70
N LYS A 281 -24.67 8.48 -24.98
CA LYS A 281 -25.59 8.41 -26.11
C LYS A 281 -26.43 7.14 -26.09
N GLU A 282 -25.85 5.99 -25.75
CA GLU A 282 -26.60 4.72 -25.77
C GLU A 282 -27.49 4.56 -24.53
N CYS A 283 -27.02 4.98 -23.35
CA CYS A 283 -27.71 4.71 -22.08
C CYS A 283 -28.70 5.80 -21.64
N PHE A 284 -28.73 6.93 -22.33
CA PHE A 284 -29.65 8.05 -22.03
C PHE A 284 -30.73 8.21 -23.11
N ARG A 285 -30.78 7.29 -24.09
CA ARG A 285 -31.89 7.18 -25.04
C ARG A 285 -33.21 6.92 -24.31
#